data_AF-A0A2F0AD86-F1
#
_entry.id   AF-A0A2F0AD86-F1
#
_cell.length_a   1.000
_cell.length_b   1.000
_cell.length_c   1.000
_cell.angle_alpha   90.00
_cell.angle_beta   90.00
_cell.angle_gamma   90.00
#
_symmetry.space_group_name_H-M   'P 1'
#
loop_
_entity.id
_entity.type
_entity.pdbx_description
1 polymer ?
#
loop_
_entity_poly.entity_id
_entity_poly.type
_entity_poly.pdbx_seq_one_letter_code
_entity_poly.pdbx_strand_id
1 'polypeptide(L)'
;MKNMDLKYFLIIIFPRIALSFFLFCIIVSMYIYPGSTYINHDTTRYLFNENFLSDLGRTITHGGQNNFHSSFLFNLALVFGGITYIIFFSQTHKIFNSNTLSKIGSLLGLGGALSMIGVALTPSDLMYDPHIFFNMWIFRFFLLSTLCYSWLMYKHNGINNYYLIGNLIFIIFLLTYVLILIYGPSPRESTFALIFQVTAQKIILFNFILSILVQTVAYSKIIHSK
;
A
#
# COMPACT_ATOMS: atom_id res chain seq x y z
N MET A 1 -4.89 3.02 -32.12
CA MET A 1 -3.89 2.04 -31.63
C MET A 1 -2.91 2.66 -30.62
N LYS A 2 -2.08 3.65 -30.98
CA LYS A 2 -1.07 4.25 -30.06
C LYS A 2 -1.56 4.67 -28.65
N ASN A 3 -2.76 5.23 -28.52
CA ASN A 3 -3.33 5.65 -27.23
C ASN A 3 -3.83 4.48 -26.36
N MET A 4 -4.23 3.38 -26.98
CA MET A 4 -4.68 2.18 -26.27
C MET A 4 -3.48 1.45 -25.64
N ASP A 5 -2.35 1.41 -26.36
CA ASP A 5 -1.10 0.80 -25.88
C ASP A 5 -0.54 1.53 -24.66
N LEU A 6 -0.52 2.87 -24.68
CA LEU A 6 -0.06 3.67 -23.54
C LEU A 6 -0.98 3.51 -22.33
N LYS A 7 -2.30 3.58 -22.53
CA LYS A 7 -3.27 3.44 -21.44
C LYS A 7 -3.19 2.07 -20.79
N TYR A 8 -3.08 1.02 -21.61
CA TYR A 8 -2.90 -0.35 -21.13
C TYR A 8 -1.60 -0.49 -20.34
N PHE A 9 -0.50 0.06 -20.83
CA PHE A 9 0.77 0.06 -20.11
C PHE A 9 0.64 0.73 -18.74
N LEU A 10 0.11 1.96 -18.67
CA LEU A 10 0.05 2.73 -17.42
C LEU A 10 -0.88 2.14 -16.35
N ILE A 11 -1.98 1.49 -16.76
CA ILE A 11 -3.00 0.99 -15.82
C ILE A 11 -2.78 -0.49 -15.47
N ILE A 12 -2.15 -1.27 -16.36
CA ILE A 12 -2.07 -2.73 -16.23
C ILE A 12 -0.63 -3.18 -16.01
N ILE A 13 0.28 -2.84 -16.92
CA ILE A 13 1.65 -3.36 -16.91
C ILE A 13 2.50 -2.65 -15.84
N PHE A 14 2.46 -1.32 -15.83
CA PHE A 14 3.29 -0.52 -14.94
C PHE A 14 3.03 -0.79 -13.45
N PRO A 15 1.77 -0.90 -12.97
CA PRO A 15 1.51 -1.28 -11.57
C PRO A 15 2.02 -2.68 -11.19
N ARG A 16 2.04 -3.64 -12.13
CA ARG A 16 2.56 -4.99 -11.89
C ARG A 16 4.09 -5.02 -11.83
N ILE A 17 4.75 -4.24 -12.69
CA ILE A 17 6.20 -4.03 -12.63
C ILE A 17 6.55 -3.38 -11.29
N ALA A 18 5.84 -2.32 -10.90
CA ALA A 18 6.06 -1.65 -9.63
C ALA A 18 5.82 -2.55 -8.41
N LEU A 19 4.79 -3.41 -8.45
CA LEU A 19 4.57 -4.41 -7.42
C LEU A 19 5.75 -5.40 -7.32
N SER A 20 6.25 -5.88 -8.47
CA SER A 20 7.39 -6.80 -8.50
C SER A 20 8.66 -6.14 -7.95
N PHE A 21 8.90 -4.89 -8.33
CA PHE A 21 9.99 -4.08 -7.80
C PHE A 21 9.86 -3.84 -6.29
N PHE A 22 8.65 -3.48 -5.82
CA PHE A 22 8.36 -3.29 -4.41
C PHE A 22 8.68 -4.56 -3.60
N LEU A 23 8.19 -5.72 -4.04
CA LEU A 23 8.46 -7.00 -3.37
C LEU A 23 9.96 -7.31 -3.32
N PHE A 24 10.66 -7.13 -4.43
CA PHE A 24 12.11 -7.32 -4.49
C PHE A 24 12.84 -6.43 -3.47
N CYS A 25 12.57 -5.12 -3.50
CA CYS A 25 13.19 -4.17 -2.58
C CYS A 25 12.89 -4.49 -1.11
N ILE A 26 11.64 -4.85 -0.79
CA ILE A 26 11.24 -5.21 0.58
C ILE A 26 11.95 -6.48 1.06
N ILE A 27 12.03 -7.53 0.22
CA ILE A 27 12.71 -8.78 0.58
C ILE A 27 14.20 -8.53 0.82
N VAL A 28 14.86 -7.80 -0.08
CA VAL A 28 16.28 -7.46 0.07
C VAL A 28 16.50 -6.57 1.30
N SER A 29 15.62 -5.60 1.53
CA SER A 29 15.63 -4.72 2.71
C SER A 29 15.51 -5.51 4.01
N MET A 30 14.61 -6.50 4.10
CA MET A 30 14.52 -7.40 5.25
C MET A 30 15.80 -8.21 5.47
N TYR A 31 16.42 -8.68 4.38
CA TYR A 31 17.63 -9.49 4.45
C TYR A 31 18.84 -8.70 4.96
N ILE A 32 18.97 -7.43 4.56
CA ILE A 32 20.10 -6.56 4.95
C ILE A 32 19.81 -5.68 6.18
N TYR A 33 18.64 -5.84 6.81
CA TYR A 33 18.29 -5.11 8.02
C TYR A 33 19.23 -5.53 9.17
N PRO A 34 19.92 -4.60 9.85
CA PRO A 34 20.91 -4.93 10.87
C PRO A 34 20.36 -5.67 12.10
N GLY A 35 19.04 -5.59 12.32
CA GLY A 35 18.36 -6.18 13.46
C GLY A 35 17.89 -5.14 14.46
N SER A 36 17.62 -5.57 15.68
CA SER A 36 16.76 -4.97 16.71
C SER A 36 15.27 -5.00 16.38
N THR A 37 14.48 -5.27 17.42
CA THR A 37 13.04 -5.02 17.45
C THR A 37 12.77 -3.92 18.46
N TYR A 38 11.53 -3.43 18.54
CA TYR A 38 11.17 -2.45 19.56
C TYR A 38 11.44 -2.95 20.99
N ILE A 39 11.29 -4.26 21.22
CA ILE A 39 11.40 -4.91 22.54
C ILE A 39 12.79 -5.52 22.77
N ASN A 40 13.40 -6.10 21.74
CA ASN A 40 14.68 -6.80 21.85
C ASN A 40 15.73 -6.18 20.91
N HIS A 41 16.64 -5.41 21.50
CA HIS A 41 17.66 -4.66 20.77
C HIS A 41 18.84 -5.53 20.30
N ASP A 42 18.98 -6.73 20.86
CA ASP A 42 20.10 -7.65 20.59
C ASP A 42 19.88 -8.56 19.37
N THR A 43 18.70 -8.48 18.75
CA THR A 43 18.44 -9.26 17.53
C THR A 43 19.33 -8.78 16.39
N THR A 44 19.86 -9.71 15.59
CA THR A 44 20.84 -9.43 14.52
C THR A 44 20.25 -9.43 13.11
N ARG A 45 18.92 -9.45 13.01
CA ARG A 45 18.18 -9.52 11.75
C ARG A 45 16.74 -9.04 11.92
N TYR A 46 16.06 -8.83 10.80
CA TYR A 46 14.62 -8.57 10.78
C TYR A 46 13.82 -9.78 11.28
N LEU A 47 12.89 -9.56 12.21
CA LEU A 47 11.96 -10.56 12.71
C LEU A 47 10.54 -10.25 12.22
N PHE A 48 10.01 -11.10 11.34
CA PHE A 48 8.75 -10.85 10.63
C PHE A 48 7.54 -10.61 11.54
N ASN A 49 7.52 -11.23 12.72
CA ASN A 49 6.41 -11.15 13.68
C ASN A 49 6.59 -10.04 14.73
N GLU A 50 7.77 -9.44 14.83
CA GLU A 50 8.11 -8.47 15.88
C GLU A 50 8.51 -7.10 15.33
N ASN A 51 8.89 -7.02 14.05
CA ASN A 51 9.18 -5.78 13.38
C ASN A 51 8.02 -5.34 12.50
N PHE A 52 7.67 -4.06 12.57
CA PHE A 52 6.83 -3.46 11.54
C PHE A 52 7.57 -3.47 10.20
N LEU A 53 6.83 -3.45 9.09
CA LEU A 53 7.44 -3.26 7.77
C LEU A 53 8.18 -1.92 7.72
N SER A 54 7.65 -0.88 8.37
CA SER A 54 8.26 0.45 8.42
C SER A 54 9.53 0.53 9.26
N ASP A 55 9.85 -0.48 10.09
CA ASP A 55 11.15 -0.54 10.77
C ASP A 55 12.29 -0.62 9.75
N LEU A 56 12.05 -1.23 8.59
CA LEU A 56 12.98 -1.28 7.47
C LEU A 56 13.39 0.11 6.98
N GLY A 57 12.49 1.10 7.12
CA GLY A 57 12.64 2.49 6.71
C GLY A 57 13.34 3.40 7.71
N ARG A 58 13.55 2.96 8.96
CA ARG A 58 14.22 3.77 9.99
C ARG A 58 15.66 4.10 9.57
N THR A 59 16.17 5.27 9.89
CA THR A 59 17.59 5.59 9.61
C THR A 59 18.52 4.92 10.61
N ILE A 60 18.09 4.83 11.86
CA ILE A 60 18.73 4.11 12.95
C ILE A 60 17.78 3.05 13.50
N THR A 61 18.26 1.83 13.68
CA THR A 61 17.47 0.73 14.26
C THR A 61 17.09 1.03 15.72
N HIS A 62 16.17 0.26 16.31
CA HIS A 62 15.82 0.44 17.74
C HIS A 62 17.02 0.24 18.66
N GLY A 63 17.96 -0.62 18.27
CA GLY A 63 19.23 -0.87 18.97
C GLY A 63 20.38 0.08 18.61
N GLY A 64 20.13 1.17 17.88
CA GLY A 64 21.15 2.20 17.62
C GLY A 64 22.07 1.95 16.42
N GLN A 65 21.81 0.93 15.60
CA GLN A 65 22.65 0.62 14.44
C GLN A 65 22.26 1.44 13.21
N ASN A 66 23.23 1.78 12.36
CA ASN A 66 22.97 2.44 11.09
C ASN A 66 22.22 1.50 10.13
N ASN A 67 21.08 1.94 9.61
CA ASN A 67 20.19 1.15 8.76
C ASN A 67 20.09 1.70 7.32
N PHE A 68 21.09 2.43 6.84
CA PHE A 68 21.05 3.15 5.56
C PHE A 68 20.59 2.29 4.38
N HIS A 69 21.18 1.10 4.17
CA HIS A 69 20.89 0.29 2.98
C HIS A 69 19.45 -0.24 2.97
N SER A 70 18.95 -0.77 4.09
CA SER A 70 17.56 -1.20 4.21
C SER A 70 16.62 0.01 4.08
N SER A 71 16.91 1.10 4.78
CA SER A 71 16.10 2.32 4.75
C SER A 71 15.97 2.88 3.34
N PHE A 72 17.08 2.94 2.61
CA PHE A 72 17.10 3.38 1.22
C PHE A 72 16.19 2.51 0.33
N LEU A 73 16.31 1.18 0.40
CA LEU A 73 15.49 0.28 -0.42
C LEU A 73 14.00 0.35 -0.06
N PHE A 74 13.67 0.38 1.24
CA PHE A 74 12.29 0.52 1.71
C PHE A 74 11.67 1.83 1.23
N ASN A 75 12.36 2.95 1.42
CA ASN A 75 11.87 4.27 1.04
C ASN A 75 11.78 4.41 -0.48
N LEU A 76 12.75 3.88 -1.23
CA LEU A 76 12.72 3.84 -2.70
C LEU A 76 11.50 3.04 -3.20
N ALA A 77 11.21 1.89 -2.58
CA ALA A 77 10.07 1.06 -2.94
C ALA A 77 8.73 1.79 -2.72
N LEU A 78 8.57 2.50 -1.59
CA LEU A 78 7.36 3.27 -1.30
C LEU A 78 7.21 4.49 -2.20
N VAL A 79 8.29 5.24 -2.48
CA VAL A 79 8.24 6.37 -3.41
C VAL A 79 7.87 5.90 -4.82
N PHE A 80 8.51 4.83 -5.30
CA PHE A 80 8.21 4.26 -6.61
C PHE A 80 6.76 3.77 -6.71
N GLY A 81 6.28 3.06 -5.68
CA GLY A 81 4.88 2.68 -5.57
C GLY A 81 3.95 3.89 -5.56
N GLY A 82 4.32 4.98 -4.87
CA GLY A 82 3.50 6.17 -4.73
C GLY A 82 3.34 6.90 -6.06
N ILE A 83 4.45 7.09 -6.78
CA ILE A 83 4.45 7.62 -8.15
C ILE A 83 3.61 6.74 -9.07
N THR A 84 3.74 5.42 -8.95
CA THR A 84 2.94 4.46 -9.72
C THR A 84 1.45 4.65 -9.47
N TYR A 85 1.03 4.80 -8.22
CA TYR A 85 -0.37 5.03 -7.88
C TYR A 85 -0.88 6.42 -8.31
N ILE A 86 -0.02 7.44 -8.27
CA ILE A 86 -0.36 8.76 -8.83
C ILE A 86 -0.69 8.61 -10.32
N ILE A 87 0.17 7.94 -11.07
CA ILE A 87 -0.04 7.67 -12.50
C ILE A 87 -1.31 6.83 -12.69
N PHE A 88 -1.48 5.74 -11.95
CA PHE A 88 -2.66 4.88 -12.03
C PHE A 88 -3.96 5.67 -11.85
N PHE A 89 -4.13 6.36 -10.72
CA PHE A 89 -5.36 7.09 -10.42
C PHE A 89 -5.57 8.31 -11.33
N SER A 90 -4.52 8.91 -11.90
CA SER A 90 -4.65 9.95 -12.93
C SER A 90 -5.28 9.43 -14.24
N GLN A 91 -5.27 8.12 -14.47
CA GLN A 91 -5.86 7.49 -15.65
C GLN A 91 -7.16 6.73 -15.36
N THR A 92 -7.33 6.20 -14.15
CA THR A 92 -8.47 5.33 -13.81
C THR A 92 -9.82 6.02 -14.01
N HIS A 93 -9.98 7.30 -13.66
CA HIS A 93 -11.26 7.99 -13.89
C HIS A 93 -11.69 7.99 -15.37
N LYS A 94 -10.73 8.03 -16.29
CA LYS A 94 -10.99 8.06 -17.75
C LYS A 94 -11.55 6.72 -18.25
N ILE A 95 -11.30 5.63 -17.52
CA ILE A 95 -11.91 4.32 -17.84
C ILE A 95 -13.42 4.38 -17.62
N PHE A 96 -13.84 5.07 -16.56
CA PHE A 96 -15.24 5.20 -16.12
C PHE A 96 -15.89 6.52 -16.59
N ASN A 97 -15.53 6.96 -17.80
CA ASN A 97 -16.09 8.14 -18.48
C ASN A 97 -15.95 9.47 -17.71
N SER A 98 -15.05 9.55 -16.72
CA SER A 98 -14.78 10.76 -15.93
C SER A 98 -16.02 11.34 -15.24
N ASN A 99 -16.99 10.51 -14.84
CA ASN A 99 -18.11 10.95 -14.02
C ASN A 99 -17.63 11.45 -12.64
N THR A 100 -18.50 12.17 -11.92
CA THR A 100 -18.16 12.77 -10.61
C THR A 100 -17.58 11.75 -9.62
N LEU A 101 -18.19 10.57 -9.51
CA LEU A 101 -17.74 9.54 -8.58
C LEU A 101 -16.35 8.99 -8.93
N SER A 102 -16.03 8.85 -10.23
CA SER A 102 -14.71 8.40 -10.69
C SER A 102 -13.61 9.43 -10.44
N LYS A 103 -13.96 10.73 -10.51
CA LYS A 103 -13.05 11.82 -10.15
C LYS A 103 -12.80 11.83 -8.64
N ILE A 104 -13.85 11.71 -7.82
CA ILE A 104 -13.73 11.60 -6.35
C ILE A 104 -12.88 10.39 -5.97
N GLY A 105 -13.17 9.21 -6.53
CA GLY A 105 -12.39 8.00 -6.29
C GLY A 105 -10.92 8.15 -6.67
N SER A 106 -10.63 8.86 -7.77
CA SER A 106 -9.25 9.18 -8.16
C SER A 106 -8.56 10.14 -7.21
N LEU A 107 -9.23 11.23 -6.80
CA LEU A 107 -8.67 12.19 -5.86
C LEU A 107 -8.34 11.53 -4.51
N LEU A 108 -9.22 10.66 -4.03
CA LEU A 108 -8.97 9.85 -2.84
C LEU A 108 -7.78 8.91 -3.06
N GLY A 109 -7.70 8.22 -4.21
CA GLY A 109 -6.57 7.37 -4.55
C GLY A 109 -5.24 8.11 -4.64
N LEU A 110 -5.25 9.34 -5.18
CA LEU A 110 -4.10 10.24 -5.17
C LEU A 110 -3.69 10.63 -3.74
N GLY A 111 -4.65 10.89 -2.85
CA GLY A 111 -4.38 11.14 -1.43
C GLY A 111 -3.68 9.96 -0.75
N GLY A 112 -4.10 8.74 -1.05
CA GLY A 112 -3.43 7.51 -0.57
C GLY A 112 -2.02 7.37 -1.13
N ALA A 113 -1.83 7.63 -2.42
CA ALA A 113 -0.52 7.60 -3.07
C ALA A 113 0.46 8.61 -2.50
N LEU A 114 0.00 9.85 -2.27
CA LEU A 114 0.79 10.90 -1.62
C LEU A 114 1.12 10.55 -0.18
N SER A 115 0.18 9.93 0.55
CA SER A 115 0.43 9.45 1.91
C SER A 115 1.48 8.33 1.93
N MET A 116 1.53 7.48 0.90
CA MET A 116 2.57 6.45 0.76
C MET A 116 3.96 7.05 0.55
N ILE A 117 4.07 8.11 -0.26
CA ILE A 117 5.31 8.90 -0.37
C ILE A 117 5.63 9.57 0.96
N GLY A 118 4.63 10.10 1.66
CA GLY A 118 4.77 10.69 2.99
C GLY A 118 5.43 9.74 3.98
N VAL A 119 4.98 8.48 4.06
CA VAL A 119 5.62 7.44 4.91
C VAL A 119 7.09 7.23 4.54
N ALA A 120 7.43 7.21 3.25
CA ALA A 120 8.80 7.03 2.78
C ALA A 120 9.73 8.20 3.14
N LEU A 121 9.18 9.41 3.18
CA LEU A 121 9.92 10.64 3.47
C LEU A 121 9.93 11.03 4.95
N THR A 122 9.27 10.24 5.80
CA THR A 122 9.20 10.49 7.25
C THR A 122 9.67 9.25 8.02
N PRO A 123 10.98 8.97 8.08
CA PRO A 123 11.50 7.86 8.88
C PRO A 123 10.99 7.93 10.33
N SER A 124 10.48 6.82 10.86
CA SER A 124 9.76 6.81 12.14
C SER A 124 10.63 7.09 13.36
N ASP A 125 11.95 6.97 13.23
CA ASP A 125 12.95 7.35 14.22
C ASP A 125 13.23 8.86 14.27
N LEU A 126 13.00 9.57 13.16
CA LEU A 126 13.24 11.02 13.06
C LEU A 126 11.95 11.85 13.13
N MET A 127 10.86 11.33 12.57
CA MET A 127 9.60 12.05 12.36
C MET A 127 8.40 11.16 12.69
N TYR A 128 8.32 10.68 13.94
CA TYR A 128 7.31 9.71 14.36
C TYR A 128 5.87 10.17 14.11
N ASP A 129 5.46 11.37 14.55
CA ASP A 129 4.07 11.81 14.40
C ASP A 129 3.65 11.98 12.92
N PRO A 130 4.45 12.66 12.06
CA PRO A 130 4.19 12.68 10.62
C PRO A 130 4.12 11.27 9.98
N HIS A 131 5.01 10.36 10.38
CA HIS A 131 5.01 8.98 9.88
C HIS A 131 3.69 8.26 10.18
N ILE A 132 3.23 8.33 11.43
CA ILE A 132 1.98 7.71 11.86
C ILE A 132 0.77 8.37 11.17
N PHE A 133 0.78 9.70 11.03
CA PHE A 133 -0.23 10.43 10.26
C PHE A 133 -0.34 9.86 8.85
N PHE A 134 0.75 9.89 8.07
CA PHE A 134 0.72 9.41 6.69
C PHE A 134 0.35 7.94 6.60
N ASN A 135 0.87 7.09 7.49
CA ASN A 135 0.53 5.67 7.55
C ASN A 135 -0.99 5.46 7.72
N MET A 136 -1.65 6.15 8.65
CA MET A 136 -3.10 6.04 8.82
C MET A 136 -3.88 6.51 7.59
N TRP A 137 -3.43 7.60 6.95
CA TRP A 137 -4.13 8.18 5.81
C TRP A 137 -4.03 7.35 4.54
N ILE A 138 -2.96 6.56 4.34
CA ILE A 138 -2.87 5.56 3.25
C ILE A 138 -4.14 4.69 3.23
N PHE A 139 -4.44 4.05 4.36
CA PHE A 139 -5.54 3.07 4.44
C PHE A 139 -6.91 3.73 4.33
N ARG A 140 -7.10 4.90 4.96
CA ARG A 140 -8.36 5.65 4.89
C ARG A 140 -8.67 6.10 3.47
N PHE A 141 -7.69 6.67 2.78
CA PHE A 141 -7.86 7.12 1.40
C PHE A 141 -8.12 5.96 0.44
N PHE A 142 -7.37 4.86 0.56
CA PHE A 142 -7.59 3.70 -0.30
C PHE A 142 -8.90 2.96 -0.01
N LEU A 143 -9.39 2.95 1.23
CA LEU A 143 -10.73 2.46 1.56
C LEU A 143 -11.81 3.24 0.80
N LEU A 144 -11.80 4.57 0.92
CA LEU A 144 -12.80 5.41 0.26
C LEU A 144 -12.69 5.32 -1.28
N SER A 145 -11.47 5.32 -1.82
CA SER A 145 -11.24 5.16 -3.26
C SER A 145 -11.77 3.82 -3.78
N THR A 146 -11.48 2.72 -3.05
CA THR A 146 -11.93 1.38 -3.43
C THR A 146 -13.44 1.25 -3.37
N LEU A 147 -14.12 1.89 -2.41
CA LEU A 147 -15.58 1.95 -2.36
C LEU A 147 -16.16 2.62 -3.61
N CYS A 148 -15.62 3.78 -4.01
CA CYS A 148 -16.05 4.48 -5.23
C CYS A 148 -15.87 3.59 -6.48
N TYR A 149 -14.70 2.99 -6.64
CA TYR A 149 -14.40 2.18 -7.82
C TYR A 149 -15.13 0.84 -7.85
N SER A 150 -15.41 0.24 -6.69
CA SER A 150 -16.23 -0.98 -6.62
C SER A 150 -17.67 -0.70 -7.06
N TRP A 151 -18.23 0.44 -6.66
CA TRP A 151 -19.55 0.86 -7.14
C TRP A 151 -19.57 1.11 -8.65
N LEU A 152 -18.56 1.79 -9.19
CA LEU A 152 -18.43 2.02 -10.62
C LEU A 152 -18.29 0.72 -11.42
N MET A 153 -17.51 -0.23 -10.90
CA MET A 153 -17.37 -1.55 -11.51
C MET A 153 -18.68 -2.31 -11.50
N TYR A 154 -19.43 -2.28 -10.40
CA TYR A 154 -20.74 -2.91 -10.28
C TYR A 154 -21.76 -2.38 -11.30
N LYS A 155 -21.69 -1.09 -11.62
CA LYS A 155 -22.55 -0.46 -12.63
C LYS A 155 -22.07 -0.65 -14.07
N HIS A 156 -20.90 -1.24 -14.29
CA HIS A 156 -20.30 -1.35 -15.62
C HIS A 156 -20.62 -2.69 -16.28
N ASN A 157 -21.45 -2.67 -17.33
CA ASN A 157 -21.93 -3.88 -18.04
C ASN A 157 -20.81 -4.76 -18.64
N GLY A 158 -19.62 -4.20 -18.87
CA GLY A 158 -18.46 -4.93 -19.41
C GLY A 158 -17.58 -5.64 -18.36
N ILE A 159 -17.95 -5.64 -17.08
CA ILE A 159 -17.18 -6.30 -16.01
C ILE A 159 -18.04 -7.36 -15.36
N ASN A 160 -17.49 -8.57 -15.20
CA ASN A 160 -18.16 -9.60 -14.44
C ASN A 160 -18.06 -9.31 -12.93
N ASN A 161 -19.17 -9.47 -12.22
CA ASN A 161 -19.28 -9.23 -10.79
C ASN A 161 -18.32 -10.07 -9.93
N TYR A 162 -17.74 -11.17 -10.42
CA TYR A 162 -16.73 -11.90 -9.65
C TYR A 162 -15.50 -11.05 -9.32
N TYR A 163 -15.14 -10.06 -10.15
CA TYR A 163 -14.05 -9.13 -9.84
C TYR A 163 -14.39 -8.21 -8.65
N LEU A 164 -15.67 -7.98 -8.36
CA LEU A 164 -16.12 -7.24 -7.19
C LEU A 164 -15.87 -8.02 -5.89
N ILE A 165 -15.84 -9.35 -5.94
CA ILE A 165 -15.54 -10.18 -4.77
C ILE A 165 -14.14 -9.85 -4.25
N GLY A 166 -13.16 -9.72 -5.14
CA GLY A 166 -11.80 -9.34 -4.75
C GLY A 166 -11.74 -7.94 -4.14
N ASN A 167 -12.47 -6.97 -4.68
CA ASN A 167 -12.56 -5.64 -4.08
C ASN A 167 -13.31 -5.65 -2.74
N LEU A 168 -14.36 -6.46 -2.59
CA LEU A 168 -15.12 -6.58 -1.35
C LEU A 168 -14.23 -7.14 -0.24
N ILE A 169 -13.46 -8.20 -0.53
CA ILE A 169 -12.44 -8.73 0.38
C ILE A 169 -11.48 -7.60 0.76
N PHE A 170 -10.98 -6.82 -0.21
CA PHE A 170 -10.06 -5.72 0.08
C PHE A 170 -10.68 -4.62 0.95
N ILE A 171 -11.93 -4.25 0.71
CA ILE A 171 -12.67 -3.28 1.52
C ILE A 171 -12.81 -3.78 2.97
N ILE A 172 -13.18 -5.05 3.16
CA ILE A 172 -13.33 -5.63 4.51
C ILE A 172 -12.00 -5.55 5.26
N PHE A 173 -10.91 -6.00 4.65
CA PHE A 173 -9.59 -5.99 5.28
C PHE A 173 -9.10 -4.56 5.57
N LEU A 174 -9.32 -3.62 4.64
CA LEU A 174 -9.01 -2.20 4.86
C LEU A 174 -9.81 -1.62 6.01
N LEU A 175 -11.12 -1.87 6.06
CA LEU A 175 -11.97 -1.40 7.14
C LEU A 175 -11.53 -1.98 8.49
N THR A 176 -11.31 -3.29 8.56
CA THR A 176 -10.80 -3.96 9.76
C THR A 176 -9.46 -3.38 10.20
N TYR A 177 -8.52 -3.15 9.27
CA TYR A 177 -7.23 -2.58 9.61
C TYR A 177 -7.34 -1.13 10.10
N VAL A 178 -8.19 -0.31 9.47
CA VAL A 178 -8.49 1.05 9.96
C VAL A 178 -9.09 1.02 11.37
N LEU A 179 -9.99 0.08 11.67
CA LEU A 179 -10.54 -0.08 13.02
C LEU A 179 -9.45 -0.52 14.03
N ILE A 180 -8.55 -1.41 13.64
CA ILE A 180 -7.39 -1.81 14.45
C ILE A 180 -6.48 -0.61 14.74
N LEU A 181 -6.25 0.28 13.77
CA LEU A 181 -5.44 1.48 13.99
C LEU A 181 -6.10 2.50 14.94
N ILE A 182 -7.43 2.53 15.03
CA ILE A 182 -8.17 3.49 15.86
C ILE A 182 -8.42 2.92 17.27
N TYR A 183 -8.80 1.65 17.37
CA TYR A 183 -9.31 1.03 18.59
C TYR A 183 -8.46 -0.13 19.11
N GLY A 184 -7.49 -0.61 18.31
CA GLY A 184 -6.59 -1.67 18.72
C GLY A 184 -5.58 -1.20 19.78
N PRO A 185 -4.97 -2.15 20.51
CA PRO A 185 -4.00 -1.82 21.54
C PRO A 185 -2.76 -1.16 20.93
N SER A 186 -2.15 -0.23 21.66
CA SER A 186 -0.88 0.37 21.22
C SER A 186 0.20 -0.70 21.20
N PRO A 187 1.06 -0.75 20.15
CA PRO A 187 2.15 -1.72 20.08
C PRO A 187 3.19 -1.55 21.19
N ARG A 188 3.11 -0.46 21.97
CA ARG A 188 3.99 -0.20 23.12
C ARG A 188 3.46 -0.77 24.44
N GLU A 189 2.22 -1.24 24.48
CA GLU A 189 1.58 -1.71 25.72
C GLU A 189 2.08 -3.10 26.14
N SER A 190 2.33 -4.00 25.19
CA SER A 190 2.80 -5.37 25.47
C SER A 190 3.36 -6.05 24.23
N THR A 191 4.11 -7.14 24.42
CA THR A 191 4.56 -8.01 23.33
C THR A 191 3.40 -8.54 22.49
N PHE A 192 2.28 -8.89 23.14
CA PHE A 192 1.08 -9.33 22.42
C PHE A 192 0.53 -8.20 21.51
N ALA A 193 0.41 -6.99 22.04
CA ALA A 193 -0.08 -5.84 21.27
C ALA A 193 0.85 -5.51 20.08
N LEU A 194 2.17 -5.59 20.28
CA LEU A 194 3.15 -5.45 19.19
C LEU A 194 2.92 -6.51 18.10
N ILE A 195 2.91 -7.79 18.47
CA ILE A 195 2.73 -8.90 17.52
C ILE A 195 1.39 -8.76 16.79
N PHE A 196 0.32 -8.39 17.49
CA PHE A 196 -1.00 -8.17 16.90
C PHE A 196 -0.96 -7.08 15.82
N GLN A 197 -0.38 -5.91 16.14
CA GLN A 197 -0.30 -4.77 15.21
C GLN A 197 0.61 -5.09 14.01
N VAL A 198 1.77 -5.70 14.23
CA VAL A 198 2.69 -6.14 13.16
C VAL A 198 2.00 -7.14 12.25
N THR A 199 1.34 -8.14 12.81
CA THR A 199 0.62 -9.18 12.05
C THR A 199 -0.52 -8.56 11.22
N ALA A 200 -1.32 -7.68 11.83
CA ALA A 200 -2.39 -6.98 11.12
C ALA A 200 -1.85 -6.15 9.94
N GLN A 201 -0.70 -5.50 10.11
CA GLN A 201 -0.02 -4.77 9.03
C GLN A 201 0.42 -5.70 7.88
N LYS A 202 0.97 -6.89 8.18
CA LYS A 202 1.35 -7.86 7.13
C LYS A 202 0.13 -8.38 6.38
N ILE A 203 -0.96 -8.66 7.10
CA ILE A 203 -2.20 -9.14 6.51
C ILE A 203 -2.77 -8.11 5.51
N ILE A 204 -2.88 -6.84 5.91
CA ILE A 204 -3.39 -5.81 4.99
C ILE A 204 -2.43 -5.57 3.82
N LEU A 205 -1.12 -5.68 4.02
CA LEU A 205 -0.12 -5.59 2.94
C LEU A 205 -0.32 -6.69 1.89
N PHE A 206 -0.44 -7.95 2.30
CA PHE A 206 -0.69 -9.05 1.36
C PHE A 206 -2.02 -8.88 0.63
N ASN A 207 -3.04 -8.39 1.34
CA ASN A 207 -4.34 -8.13 0.73
C ASN A 207 -4.27 -6.97 -0.29
N PHE A 208 -3.49 -5.94 0.01
CA PHE A 208 -3.20 -4.84 -0.92
C PHE A 208 -2.48 -5.32 -2.19
N ILE A 209 -1.50 -6.21 -2.04
CA ILE A 209 -0.80 -6.86 -3.16
C ILE A 209 -1.77 -7.63 -4.07
N LEU A 210 -2.65 -8.44 -3.48
CA LEU A 210 -3.67 -9.18 -4.23
C LEU A 210 -4.66 -8.24 -4.94
N SER A 211 -5.05 -7.15 -4.27
CA SER A 211 -5.94 -6.13 -4.83
C SER A 211 -5.39 -5.52 -6.12
N ILE A 212 -4.08 -5.23 -6.19
CA ILE A 212 -3.43 -4.74 -7.42
C ILE A 212 -3.63 -5.73 -8.57
N LEU A 213 -3.40 -7.02 -8.32
CA LEU A 213 -3.54 -8.05 -9.35
C LEU A 213 -4.99 -8.15 -9.81
N VAL A 214 -5.95 -8.20 -8.88
CA VAL A 214 -7.38 -8.25 -9.21
C VAL A 214 -7.81 -7.02 -10.01
N GLN A 215 -7.46 -5.81 -9.57
CA GLN A 215 -7.86 -4.56 -10.23
C GLN A 215 -7.26 -4.44 -11.63
N THR A 216 -5.97 -4.75 -11.80
CA THR A 216 -5.34 -4.73 -13.12
C THR A 216 -5.97 -5.76 -14.06
N VAL A 217 -6.36 -6.95 -13.57
CA VAL A 217 -7.10 -7.91 -14.41
C VAL A 217 -8.49 -7.37 -14.77
N ALA A 218 -9.24 -6.85 -13.80
CA ALA A 218 -10.59 -6.32 -14.04
C ALA A 218 -10.58 -5.15 -15.03
N TYR A 219 -9.67 -4.19 -14.87
CA TYR A 219 -9.56 -3.02 -15.74
C TYR A 219 -9.06 -3.38 -17.15
N SER A 220 -8.27 -4.44 -17.31
CA SER A 220 -7.88 -4.93 -18.64
C SER A 220 -9.11 -5.32 -19.49
N LYS A 221 -10.17 -5.85 -18.86
CA LYS A 221 -11.41 -6.21 -19.54
C LYS A 221 -12.18 -5.00 -20.05
N ILE A 222 -12.16 -3.90 -19.29
CA ILE A 222 -12.80 -2.63 -19.70
C ILE A 222 -12.03 -1.95 -20.81
N ILE A 223 -10.69 -2.00 -20.75
CA ILE A 223 -9.83 -1.34 -21.75
C ILE A 223 -9.92 -2.06 -23.09
N HIS A 224 -9.98 -3.39 -23.11
CA HIS A 224 -10.11 -4.17 -24.35
C HIS A 224 -11.54 -4.26 -24.92
N SER A 225 -12.57 -3.93 -24.14
CA SER A 225 -13.96 -3.88 -24.62
C SER A 225 -14.31 -2.59 -25.37
N LYS A 226 -13.38 -1.63 -25.45
CA LYS A 226 -13.52 -0.34 -26.16
C LYS A 226 -12.54 -0.29 -27.33
#